data_AF-A0A4Y2TAM4-F1
#
_entry.id   AF-A0A4Y2TAM4-F1
#
_cell.length_a   1.000
_cell.length_b   1.000
_cell.length_c   1.000
_cell.angle_alpha   90.00
_cell.angle_beta   90.00
_cell.angle_gamma   90.00
#
_symmetry.space_group_name_H-M   'P 1'
#
loop_
_entity.id
_entity.type
_entity.pdbx_description
1 polymer ?
#
loop_
_entity_poly.entity_id
_entity_poly.type
_entity_poly.pdbx_seq_one_letter_code
_entity_poly.pdbx_strand_id
1 'polypeptide(L)'
;MKVNTTTPIRTRIVPCHGATCATIFIMSFLIPADMVDNAPYPLDTALFIEKDPPMRYAVRVFEGRATETDWLEESHRLAELVKKDVSIDKSYYYTAWYDPPYQLFHRINEIWMVKKTEKQPTPNAGNEQIVSETKDHKFEN
;
A
#
# COMPACT_ATOMS: atom_id res chain seq x y z
N MET A 1 20.40 14.63 2.70
CA MET A 1 19.58 14.71 1.47
C MET A 1 18.16 15.08 1.86
N LYS A 2 17.46 15.88 1.06
CA LYS A 2 16.05 16.23 1.28
C LYS A 2 15.21 15.60 0.18
N VAL A 3 14.03 15.08 0.52
CA VAL A 3 13.06 14.54 -0.43
C VAL A 3 11.82 15.40 -0.34
N ASN A 4 11.34 15.91 -1.46
CA ASN A 4 10.10 16.68 -1.48
C ASN A 4 8.90 15.74 -1.32
N THR A 5 7.91 16.16 -0.53
CA THR A 5 6.67 15.41 -0.39
C THR A 5 5.90 15.40 -1.71
N THR A 6 5.35 14.24 -2.05
CA THR A 6 4.48 14.04 -3.21
C THR A 6 3.05 13.76 -2.77
N THR A 7 2.10 13.91 -3.67
CA THR A 7 0.72 13.45 -3.49
C THR A 7 0.39 12.39 -4.55
N PRO A 8 -0.53 11.44 -4.24
CA PRO A 8 -1.19 11.25 -2.94
C PRO A 8 -0.28 10.61 -1.89
N ILE A 9 -0.69 10.71 -0.62
CA ILE A 9 -0.22 9.80 0.42
C ILE A 9 -1.16 8.59 0.42
N ARG A 10 -0.58 7.40 0.36
CA ARG A 10 -1.31 6.14 0.23
C ARG A 10 -1.15 5.32 1.50
N THR A 11 -2.23 4.76 2.03
CA THR A 11 -2.16 3.78 3.13
C THR A 11 -2.79 2.46 2.71
N ARG A 12 -2.02 1.37 2.77
CA ARG A 12 -2.55 0.00 2.64
C ARG A 12 -3.13 -0.43 3.98
N ILE A 13 -4.41 -0.80 3.97
CA ILE A 13 -5.14 -1.28 5.15
C ILE A 13 -5.44 -2.75 4.93
N VAL A 14 -4.92 -3.60 5.81
CA VAL A 14 -5.20 -5.04 5.85
C VAL A 14 -6.10 -5.31 7.05
N PRO A 15 -7.42 -5.44 6.86
CA PRO A 15 -8.37 -5.62 7.96
C PRO A 15 -8.17 -6.96 8.67
N CYS A 16 -8.14 -6.92 9.99
CA CYS A 16 -8.25 -8.12 10.81
C CYS A 16 -9.73 -8.49 11.01
N HIS A 17 -10.06 -9.76 10.84
CA HIS A 17 -11.42 -10.29 11.03
C HIS A 17 -11.57 -11.16 12.30
N GLY A 18 -10.48 -11.36 13.06
CA GLY A 18 -10.45 -12.21 14.26
C GLY A 18 -10.35 -11.41 15.55
N ALA A 19 -10.75 -12.00 16.67
CA ALA A 19 -10.70 -11.36 17.99
C ALA A 19 -9.27 -11.12 18.52
N THR A 20 -8.26 -11.72 17.89
CA THR A 20 -6.88 -11.74 18.39
C THR A 20 -5.85 -11.11 17.46
N CYS A 21 -6.24 -10.64 16.26
CA CYS A 21 -5.34 -9.94 15.36
C CYS A 21 -5.54 -8.42 15.39
N ALA A 22 -4.55 -7.69 14.89
CA ALA A 22 -4.63 -6.24 14.70
C ALA A 22 -4.71 -5.91 13.19
N THR A 23 -5.47 -4.87 12.86
CA THR A 23 -5.44 -4.29 11.51
C THR A 23 -4.07 -3.70 11.24
N ILE A 24 -3.50 -3.99 10.08
CA ILE A 24 -2.19 -3.49 9.67
C ILE A 24 -2.38 -2.28 8.76
N PHE A 25 -1.67 -1.20 9.09
CA PHE A 25 -1.64 0.04 8.32
C PHE A 25 -0.22 0.29 7.80
N ILE A 26 -0.06 0.36 6.49
CA ILE A 26 1.23 0.65 5.86
C ILE A 26 1.08 1.92 5.06
N MET A 27 1.65 3.01 5.57
CA MET A 27 1.63 4.32 4.94
C MET A 27 2.84 4.46 4.00
N SER A 28 2.58 4.83 2.75
CA SER A 28 3.56 4.99 1.69
C SER A 28 3.59 6.44 1.23
N PHE A 29 4.80 6.98 1.08
CA PHE A 29 5.07 8.24 0.40
C PHE A 29 5.71 7.92 -0.94
N LEU A 30 5.18 8.49 -2.02
CA LEU A 30 5.75 8.29 -3.34
C LEU A 30 7.12 8.99 -3.42
N ILE A 31 8.11 8.30 -3.99
CA ILE A 31 9.41 8.90 -4.26
C ILE A 31 9.27 9.78 -5.51
N PRO A 32 9.72 11.04 -5.47
CA PRO A 32 9.73 11.90 -6.66
C PRO A 32 10.37 11.21 -7.86
N ALA A 33 9.79 11.40 -9.05
CA ALA A 33 10.18 10.66 -10.25
C ALA A 33 11.66 10.84 -10.62
N ASP A 34 12.22 12.02 -10.36
CA ASP A 34 13.62 12.36 -10.56
C ASP A 34 14.57 11.71 -9.53
N MET A 35 14.03 11.08 -8.49
CA MET A 35 14.79 10.42 -7.43
C MET A 35 14.64 8.89 -7.38
N VAL A 36 13.86 8.28 -8.28
CA VAL A 36 13.55 6.84 -8.22
C VAL A 36 14.82 5.97 -8.26
N ASP A 37 15.82 6.37 -9.05
CA ASP A 37 17.07 5.62 -9.22
C ASP A 37 18.11 5.89 -8.11
N ASN A 38 17.94 6.97 -7.34
CA ASN A 38 18.90 7.42 -6.32
C ASN A 38 18.24 7.73 -4.96
N ALA A 39 17.11 7.07 -4.67
CA ALA A 39 16.35 7.28 -3.46
C ALA A 39 17.23 7.07 -2.20
N PRO A 40 17.13 7.94 -1.18
CA PRO A 40 17.88 7.76 0.05
C PRO A 40 17.48 6.45 0.72
N TYR A 41 18.47 5.70 1.21
CA TYR A 41 18.17 4.59 2.09
C TYR A 41 17.68 5.11 3.45
N PRO A 42 16.56 4.62 4.00
CA PRO A 42 16.07 5.05 5.29
C PRO A 42 17.04 4.62 6.41
N LEU A 43 17.28 5.53 7.37
CA LEU A 43 18.07 5.20 8.57
C LEU A 43 17.24 4.51 9.66
N ASP A 44 15.93 4.77 9.66
CA ASP A 44 14.98 4.13 10.56
C ASP A 44 14.64 2.73 10.04
N THR A 45 14.82 1.71 10.89
CA THR A 45 14.57 0.31 10.57
C THR A 45 13.08 -0.02 10.36
N ALA A 46 12.17 0.84 10.82
CA ALA A 46 10.73 0.70 10.58
C ALA A 46 10.32 1.13 9.16
N LEU A 47 11.22 1.82 8.44
CA LEU A 47 10.98 2.29 7.07
C LEU A 47 11.65 1.36 6.07
N PHE A 48 10.99 1.17 4.93
CA PHE A 48 11.50 0.35 3.83
C PHE A 48 11.10 0.95 2.49
N ILE A 49 11.84 0.58 1.44
CA ILE A 49 11.53 0.97 0.07
C ILE A 49 10.66 -0.13 -0.55
N GLU A 50 9.42 0.21 -0.90
CA GLU A 50 8.49 -0.66 -1.63
C GLU A 50 8.58 -0.36 -3.13
N LYS A 51 8.75 -1.40 -3.97
CA LYS A 51 8.67 -1.28 -5.43
C LYS A 51 7.42 -1.98 -5.91
N ASP A 52 6.42 -1.19 -6.24
CA ASP A 52 5.16 -1.68 -6.79
C ASP A 52 5.30 -2.04 -8.28
N PRO A 53 4.91 -3.26 -8.70
CA PRO A 53 4.79 -3.54 -10.12
C PRO A 53 3.63 -2.74 -10.73
N PRO A 54 3.55 -2.63 -12.06
CA PRO A 54 2.35 -2.11 -12.72
C PRO A 54 1.09 -2.82 -12.22
N MET A 55 0.16 -2.04 -11.67
CA MET A 55 -1.07 -2.52 -11.04
C MET A 55 -2.31 -1.94 -11.73
N ARG A 56 -3.43 -2.63 -11.60
CA ARG A 56 -4.77 -2.14 -11.96
C ARG A 56 -5.62 -2.11 -10.72
N TYR A 57 -6.47 -1.09 -10.58
CA TYR A 57 -7.32 -0.90 -9.43
C TYR A 57 -8.77 -0.69 -9.85
N ALA A 58 -9.70 -1.20 -9.04
CA ALA A 58 -11.02 -0.60 -8.93
C ALA A 58 -10.92 0.59 -7.96
N VAL A 59 -11.45 1.74 -8.35
CA VAL A 59 -11.30 3.00 -7.60
C VAL A 59 -12.67 3.58 -7.29
N ARG A 60 -12.84 4.05 -6.06
CA ARG A 60 -13.99 4.85 -5.64
C ARG A 60 -13.50 6.19 -5.12
N VAL A 61 -14.03 7.27 -5.69
CA VAL A 61 -13.69 8.65 -5.33
C VAL A 61 -14.80 9.24 -4.47
N PHE A 62 -14.43 10.00 -3.44
CA PHE A 62 -15.36 10.72 -2.58
C PHE A 62 -14.74 12.01 -2.02
N GLU A 63 -15.57 12.93 -1.57
CA GLU A 63 -15.14 14.27 -1.15
C GLU A 63 -15.20 14.46 0.38
N GLY A 64 -14.54 15.51 0.86
CA GLY A 64 -14.65 15.97 2.25
C GLY A 64 -13.47 15.57 3.15
N ARG A 65 -13.58 15.85 4.45
CA ARG A 65 -12.57 15.40 5.44
C ARG A 65 -13.00 14.05 5.99
N ALA A 66 -12.45 12.99 5.39
CA ALA A 66 -12.76 11.62 5.76
C ALA A 66 -12.32 11.30 7.20
N THR A 67 -13.27 10.87 8.01
CA THR A 67 -13.05 10.20 9.30
C THR A 67 -12.72 8.72 9.09
N GLU A 68 -12.28 8.02 10.13
CA GLU A 68 -12.05 6.56 10.07
C GLU A 68 -13.32 5.81 9.63
N THR A 69 -14.49 6.23 10.10
CA THR A 69 -15.78 5.67 9.70
C THR A 69 -16.05 5.90 8.22
N ASP A 70 -15.78 7.10 7.69
CA ASP A 70 -16.00 7.40 6.27
C ASP A 70 -15.12 6.51 5.37
N TRP A 71 -13.83 6.35 5.72
CA TRP A 71 -12.92 5.47 4.99
C TRP A 71 -13.44 4.03 4.96
N LEU A 72 -13.93 3.53 6.10
CA LEU A 72 -14.47 2.18 6.20
C LEU A 72 -15.76 2.02 5.38
N GLU A 73 -16.70 2.94 5.50
CA GLU A 73 -17.95 2.92 4.74
C GLU A 73 -17.72 2.96 3.24
N GLU A 74 -16.86 3.86 2.77
CA GLU A 74 -16.56 3.99 1.34
C GLU A 74 -15.82 2.74 0.82
N SER A 75 -15.01 2.07 1.66
CA SER A 75 -14.41 0.79 1.32
C SER A 75 -15.44 -0.33 1.14
N HIS A 76 -16.42 -0.41 2.03
CA HIS A 76 -17.53 -1.37 1.91
C HIS A 76 -18.40 -1.08 0.68
N ARG A 77 -18.65 0.20 0.37
CA ARG A 77 -19.38 0.61 -0.84
C ARG A 77 -18.64 0.15 -2.10
N LEU A 78 -17.32 0.31 -2.18
CA LEU A 78 -16.54 -0.20 -3.30
C LEU A 78 -16.59 -1.74 -3.37
N ALA A 79 -16.42 -2.43 -2.24
CA ALA A 79 -16.48 -3.90 -2.18
C ALA A 79 -17.82 -4.44 -2.71
N GLU A 80 -18.93 -3.80 -2.35
CA GLU A 80 -20.26 -4.19 -2.82
C GLU A 80 -20.45 -3.88 -4.32
N LEU A 81 -19.97 -2.74 -4.82
CA LEU A 81 -20.02 -2.41 -6.25
C LEU A 81 -19.27 -3.43 -7.11
N VAL A 82 -18.13 -3.94 -6.63
CA VAL A 82 -17.28 -4.92 -7.34
C VAL A 82 -17.45 -6.35 -6.82
N LYS A 83 -18.53 -6.63 -6.08
CA LYS A 83 -18.77 -7.93 -5.42
C LYS A 83 -18.71 -9.11 -6.38
N LYS A 84 -19.25 -8.93 -7.59
CA LYS A 84 -19.30 -9.96 -8.64
C LYS A 84 -17.97 -10.13 -9.40
N ASP A 85 -17.06 -9.17 -9.32
CA ASP A 85 -15.74 -9.28 -9.95
C ASP A 85 -14.80 -10.04 -9.02
N VAL A 86 -14.56 -11.32 -9.35
CA VAL A 86 -13.67 -12.23 -8.62
C VAL A 86 -12.18 -11.91 -8.84
N SER A 87 -11.86 -11.10 -9.85
CA SER A 87 -10.47 -10.66 -10.09
C SER A 87 -10.04 -9.54 -9.16
N ILE A 88 -10.97 -8.86 -8.48
CA ILE A 88 -10.66 -7.84 -7.48
C ILE A 88 -10.33 -8.49 -6.15
N ASP A 89 -9.12 -8.23 -5.64
CA ASP A 89 -8.73 -8.56 -4.28
C ASP A 89 -9.43 -7.62 -3.29
N LYS A 90 -10.17 -8.23 -2.36
CA LYS A 90 -10.93 -7.53 -1.31
C LYS A 90 -10.35 -7.81 0.08
N SER A 91 -9.22 -8.52 0.16
CA SER A 91 -8.55 -8.84 1.43
C SER A 91 -7.83 -7.64 2.06
N TYR A 92 -7.55 -6.62 1.26
CA TYR A 92 -7.03 -5.33 1.68
C TYR A 92 -7.51 -4.25 0.71
N TYR A 93 -7.39 -3.00 1.12
CA TYR A 93 -7.65 -1.85 0.26
C TYR A 93 -6.62 -0.76 0.54
N TYR A 94 -6.52 0.19 -0.38
CA TYR A 94 -5.75 1.39 -0.16
C TYR A 94 -6.68 2.57 0.07
N THR A 95 -6.28 3.46 0.96
CA THR A 95 -6.77 4.84 0.99
C THR A 95 -5.73 5.72 0.31
N ALA A 96 -6.19 6.71 -0.46
CA ALA A 96 -5.33 7.74 -1.02
C ALA A 96 -5.97 9.11 -0.76
N TRP A 97 -5.16 10.02 -0.23
CA TRP A 97 -5.58 11.40 0.00
C TRP A 97 -4.54 12.35 -0.59
N TYR A 98 -5.03 13.44 -1.17
CA TYR A 98 -4.25 14.34 -2.02
C TYR A 98 -3.96 15.69 -1.36
N ASP A 99 -4.58 15.96 -0.22
CA ASP A 99 -4.63 17.31 0.33
C ASP A 99 -3.39 17.66 1.17
N PRO A 100 -2.69 18.77 0.91
CA PRO A 100 -1.80 19.32 1.93
C PRO A 100 -2.59 19.82 3.16
N PRO A 101 -1.94 20.01 4.32
CA PRO A 101 -2.59 20.43 5.57
C PRO A 101 -3.48 21.70 5.44
N TYR A 102 -3.22 22.56 4.45
CA TYR A 102 -3.92 23.84 4.24
C TYR A 102 -5.01 23.84 3.15
N GLN A 103 -5.31 22.70 2.50
CA GLN A 103 -6.39 22.63 1.52
C GLN A 103 -7.76 22.64 2.24
N LEU A 104 -8.54 23.72 2.19
CA LEU A 104 -9.82 23.80 2.91
C LEU A 104 -11.04 23.32 2.09
N PHE A 105 -10.96 23.34 0.75
CA PHE A 105 -12.06 22.99 -0.15
C PHE A 105 -11.60 22.01 -1.25
N HIS A 106 -12.55 21.29 -1.84
CA HIS A 106 -12.33 20.31 -2.93
C HIS A 106 -11.33 19.21 -2.58
N ARG A 107 -11.44 18.72 -1.35
CA ARG A 107 -10.67 17.57 -0.86
C ARG A 107 -11.14 16.30 -1.56
N ILE A 108 -10.22 15.64 -2.27
CA ILE A 108 -10.49 14.39 -2.98
C ILE A 108 -9.84 13.24 -2.21
N ASN A 109 -10.64 12.23 -1.93
CA ASN A 109 -10.24 10.98 -1.29
C ASN A 109 -10.58 9.81 -2.20
N GLU A 110 -9.77 8.76 -2.14
CA GLU A 110 -9.99 7.57 -2.95
C GLU A 110 -9.81 6.28 -2.15
N ILE A 111 -10.63 5.28 -2.45
CA ILE A 111 -10.43 3.88 -2.07
C ILE A 111 -10.01 3.09 -3.30
N TRP A 112 -8.94 2.30 -3.18
CA TRP A 112 -8.46 1.42 -4.25
C TRP A 112 -8.48 -0.06 -3.82
N MET A 113 -8.97 -0.94 -4.68
CA MET A 113 -8.86 -2.40 -4.54
C MET A 113 -8.15 -2.98 -5.76
N VAL A 114 -7.15 -3.84 -5.53
CA VAL A 114 -6.29 -4.35 -6.61
C VAL A 114 -7.06 -5.33 -7.48
N LYS A 115 -6.98 -5.13 -8.80
CA LYS A 115 -7.39 -6.13 -9.77
C LYS A 115 -6.22 -7.07 -10.06
N LYS A 116 -6.32 -8.31 -9.60
CA LYS A 116 -5.36 -9.36 -9.90
C LYS A 116 -5.29 -9.55 -11.40
N THR A 117 -4.08 -9.46 -11.93
CA THR A 117 -3.77 -9.92 -13.30
C THR A 117 -2.98 -11.21 -13.16
N GLU A 118 -3.09 -12.10 -14.14
CA GLU A 118 -2.47 -13.45 -14.08
C GLU A 118 -0.93 -13.44 -13.91
N LYS A 119 -0.28 -12.27 -13.98
CA LYS A 119 1.17 -12.11 -13.86
C LYS A 119 1.66 -11.56 -12.52
N GLN A 120 0.80 -11.33 -11.53
CA GLN A 120 1.26 -10.83 -10.22
C GLN A 120 1.54 -11.97 -9.22
N PRO A 121 2.73 -12.02 -8.60
CA PRO A 121 2.99 -12.90 -7.48
C PRO A 121 2.07 -12.52 -6.31
N THR A 122 1.48 -13.50 -5.65
CA THR A 122 0.71 -13.31 -4.42
C THR A 122 1.62 -12.71 -3.33
N PRO A 123 1.11 -11.80 -2.47
CA PRO A 123 1.84 -11.41 -1.27
C PRO A 123 1.96 -12.65 -0.38
N ASN A 124 3.18 -13.17 -0.21
CA ASN A 124 3.44 -14.28 0.69
C ASN A 124 3.11 -13.84 2.12
N ALA A 125 2.01 -14.37 2.67
CA ALA A 125 1.87 -14.52 4.10
C ALA A 125 2.77 -15.70 4.52
N GLY A 126 4.04 -15.41 4.82
CA GLY A 126 4.98 -16.40 5.32
C GLY A 126 6.29 -16.42 4.53
N ASN A 127 7.30 -15.75 5.09
CA ASN A 127 8.70 -15.98 4.77
C ASN A 127 9.54 -15.73 6.03
N GLU A 128 9.17 -16.43 7.10
CA GLU A 128 10.17 -17.14 7.92
C GLU A 128 10.63 -18.35 7.09
N GLN A 129 11.92 -18.68 7.16
CA GLN A 129 12.66 -19.66 6.34
C GLN A 129 13.17 -19.19 4.97
N ILE A 130 14.24 -18.38 4.96
CA ILE A 130 15.46 -18.71 4.17
C ILE A 130 16.68 -18.24 4.99
N VAL A 131 17.02 -18.98 6.05
CA VAL A 131 18.40 -19.05 6.56
C VAL A 131 18.67 -20.50 6.93
N SER A 132 18.96 -21.32 5.93
CA SER A 132 19.81 -22.51 6.10
C SER A 132 20.23 -23.02 4.72
N GLU A 133 21.54 -23.29 4.62
CA GLU A 133 22.22 -24.04 3.56
C GLU A 133 22.39 -23.29 2.23
N THR A 134 23.59 -22.77 1.93
CA THR A 134 24.75 -23.63 1.65
C THR A 134 26.06 -22.97 2.06
N LYS A 135 26.82 -23.69 2.91
CA LYS A 135 28.26 -23.51 3.08
C LYS A 135 28.98 -23.96 1.80
N ASP A 136 30.25 -23.56 1.76
CA ASP A 136 31.34 -24.00 0.89
C ASP A 136 31.57 -23.15 -0.37
N HIS A 137 32.43 -22.14 -0.24
CA HIS A 137 33.71 -22.15 -0.96
C HIS A 137 34.79 -21.43 -0.14
N LYS A 138 35.93 -22.12 -0.01
CA LYS A 138 37.07 -21.81 0.84
C LYS A 138 37.87 -20.61 0.34
N PHE A 139 38.48 -19.89 1.29
CA PHE A 139 39.62 -19.02 1.08
C PHE A 139 40.92 -19.86 0.93
N GLU A 140 41.72 -19.52 -0.07
CA GLU A 140 43.19 -19.60 -0.21
C GLU A 140 43.45 -18.98 -1.61
N ASN A 141 44.27 -17.95 -1.84
CA ASN A 141 45.47 -17.44 -1.19
C ASN A 141 45.56 -15.92 -1.43
#